data_AF-A0A388NR48-F1
#
_entry.id   AF-A0A388NR48-F1
#
_cell.length_a   1.000
_cell.length_b   1.000
_cell.length_c   1.000
_cell.angle_alpha   90.00
_cell.angle_beta   90.00
_cell.angle_gamma   90.00
#
_symmetry.space_group_name_H-M   'P 1'
#
loop_
_entity.id
_entity.type
_entity.pdbx_description
1 polymer ?
#
loop_
_entity_poly.entity_id
_entity_poly.type
_entity_poly.pdbx_seq_one_letter_code
_entity_poly.pdbx_strand_id
1 'polypeptide(L)'
;MEKPGPATGLEVSLVMPCLNEARTIARCVERCWNALDVLNVRGEVLVSDNGSRDDSVELAKAAGARVVHATEKGYGNACRTGLAAATGTYIFKLDADGTYDPRDIALFLERFGAGCDYVIGSRLRGNIQPGAMPWSHRYVGTRRSASPHRCFVAAASRIFAVA
;
A
#
# COMPACT_ATOMS: atom_id res chain seq x y z
N MET A 1 9.32 -12.50 24.21
CA MET A 1 9.78 -12.70 22.83
C MET A 1 10.08 -11.32 22.28
N GLU A 2 11.35 -10.95 22.34
CA GLU A 2 11.83 -9.60 21.99
C GLU A 2 11.67 -9.40 20.48
N LYS A 3 11.01 -8.30 20.07
CA LYS A 3 10.85 -7.97 18.66
C LYS A 3 12.25 -7.60 18.13
N PRO A 4 12.74 -8.21 17.04
CA PRO A 4 13.98 -7.72 16.43
C PRO A 4 13.77 -6.24 16.08
N GLY A 5 14.63 -5.37 16.61
CA GLY A 5 14.69 -3.97 16.20
C GLY A 5 14.95 -3.89 14.68
N PRO A 6 14.68 -2.75 14.04
CA PRO A 6 14.82 -2.63 12.59
C PRO A 6 16.23 -3.06 12.20
N ALA A 7 16.32 -4.23 11.56
CA ALA A 7 17.57 -4.70 10.97
C ALA A 7 18.03 -3.62 9.97
N THR A 8 19.33 -3.55 9.72
CA THR A 8 20.00 -2.53 8.90
C THR A 8 19.46 -2.33 7.47
N GLY A 9 18.43 -3.07 7.04
CA GLY A 9 17.67 -2.91 5.79
C GLY A 9 16.50 -1.91 5.86
N LEU A 10 15.70 -1.86 4.78
CA LEU A 10 14.55 -0.96 4.65
C LEU A 10 13.44 -1.30 5.66
N GLU A 11 12.85 -0.28 6.26
CA GLU A 11 11.76 -0.45 7.23
C GLU A 11 10.43 -0.61 6.51
N VAL A 12 10.19 0.18 5.46
CA VAL A 12 8.89 0.24 4.76
C VAL A 12 9.04 0.03 3.24
N SER A 13 8.21 -0.82 2.65
CA SER A 13 8.00 -0.88 1.20
C SER A 13 6.61 -0.39 0.83
N LEU A 14 6.52 0.63 0.00
CA LEU A 14 5.27 1.16 -0.55
C LEU A 14 5.06 0.57 -1.95
N VAL A 15 4.10 -0.33 -2.09
CA VAL A 15 3.86 -1.11 -3.30
C VAL A 15 2.62 -0.61 -4.02
N MET A 16 2.75 -0.21 -5.28
CA MET A 16 1.66 0.29 -6.10
C MET A 16 1.47 -0.57 -7.36
N PRO A 17 0.38 -1.34 -7.46
CA PRO A 17 -0.04 -1.93 -8.72
C PRO A 17 -0.37 -0.83 -9.73
N CYS A 18 0.12 -0.96 -10.97
CA CYS A 18 -0.02 0.07 -12.00
C CYS A 18 -0.45 -0.56 -13.34
N LEU A 19 -1.42 0.07 -14.01
CA LEU A 19 -1.83 -0.24 -15.38
C LEU A 19 -2.37 1.02 -16.06
N ASN A 20 -1.59 1.63 -16.95
CA ASN A 20 -1.95 2.84 -17.69
C ASN A 20 -2.34 4.05 -16.81
N GLU A 21 -1.50 4.37 -15.83
CA GLU A 21 -1.68 5.44 -14.85
C GLU A 21 -0.73 6.63 -15.08
N ALA A 22 -0.36 6.93 -16.35
CA ALA A 22 0.64 7.96 -16.66
C ALA A 22 0.29 9.35 -16.10
N ARG A 23 -1.01 9.64 -15.89
CA ARG A 23 -1.47 10.94 -15.37
C ARG A 23 -1.24 11.13 -13.87
N THR A 24 -1.12 10.04 -13.12
CA THR A 24 -1.22 10.02 -11.66
C THR A 24 0.04 9.46 -11.01
N ILE A 25 0.71 8.51 -11.66
CA ILE A 25 1.77 7.69 -11.07
C ILE A 25 2.95 8.52 -10.51
N ALA A 26 3.45 9.51 -11.25
CA ALA A 26 4.57 10.33 -10.79
C ALA A 26 4.25 11.07 -9.48
N ARG A 27 3.08 11.71 -9.42
CA ARG A 27 2.60 12.40 -8.22
C ARG A 27 2.38 11.43 -7.06
N CYS A 28 1.89 10.23 -7.32
CA CYS A 28 1.70 9.20 -6.29
C CYS A 28 3.04 8.76 -5.68
N VAL A 29 4.05 8.54 -6.54
CA VAL A 29 5.41 8.20 -6.11
C VAL A 29 6.04 9.33 -5.30
N GLU A 30 5.94 10.57 -5.76
CA GLU A 30 6.45 11.75 -5.03
C GLU A 30 5.80 11.91 -3.65
N ARG A 31 4.47 11.70 -3.55
CA ARG A 31 3.76 11.74 -2.26
C ARG A 31 4.22 10.62 -1.32
N CYS A 32 4.54 9.44 -1.86
CA CYS A 32 5.08 8.33 -1.08
C CYS A 32 6.46 8.69 -0.51
N TRP A 33 7.36 9.24 -1.34
CA TRP A 33 8.67 9.70 -0.87
C TRP A 33 8.55 10.81 0.19
N ASN A 34 7.70 11.81 -0.05
CA ASN A 34 7.47 12.87 0.92
C ASN A 34 6.98 12.33 2.28
N ALA A 35 6.09 11.35 2.28
CA ALA A 35 5.63 10.73 3.51
C ALA A 35 6.75 9.97 4.25
N LEU A 36 7.58 9.22 3.52
CA LEU A 36 8.75 8.54 4.11
C LEU A 36 9.73 9.55 4.73
N ASP A 37 10.00 10.66 4.04
CA ASP A 37 10.89 11.72 4.51
C ASP A 37 10.34 12.42 5.76
N VAL A 38 9.06 12.80 5.75
CA VAL A 38 8.38 13.45 6.89
C VAL A 38 8.36 12.55 8.13
N LEU A 39 8.19 11.24 7.92
CA LEU A 39 8.20 10.26 9.01
C LEU A 39 9.62 9.86 9.43
N ASN A 40 10.66 10.30 8.70
CA ASN A 40 12.05 9.89 8.88
C ASN A 40 12.20 8.36 8.89
N VAL A 41 11.49 7.69 7.98
CA VAL A 41 11.48 6.22 7.84
C VAL A 41 12.25 5.82 6.58
N ARG A 42 13.19 4.90 6.74
CA ARG A 42 13.91 4.33 5.59
C ARG A 42 12.97 3.41 4.82
N GLY A 43 12.65 3.74 3.57
CA GLY A 43 11.76 2.91 2.77
C GLY A 43 12.10 2.88 1.28
N GLU A 44 11.31 2.11 0.56
CA GLU A 44 11.29 2.08 -0.90
C GLU A 44 9.89 2.33 -1.43
N VAL A 45 9.82 2.88 -2.65
CA VAL A 45 8.60 2.96 -3.45
C VAL A 45 8.74 2.01 -4.63
N LEU A 46 7.86 1.02 -4.69
CA LEU A 46 7.83 -0.05 -5.67
C LEU A 46 6.56 0.03 -6.51
N VAL A 47 6.71 0.14 -7.82
CA VAL A 47 5.60 0.09 -8.77
C VAL A 47 5.60 -1.26 -9.47
N SER A 48 4.47 -1.97 -9.40
CA SER A 48 4.25 -3.24 -10.07
C SER A 48 3.40 -3.03 -11.31
N ASP A 49 4.08 -2.93 -12.46
CA ASP A 49 3.45 -2.70 -13.75
C ASP A 49 2.80 -3.97 -14.31
N ASN A 50 1.55 -3.84 -14.76
CA ASN A 50 0.75 -4.92 -15.33
C ASN A 50 0.73 -4.90 -16.87
N GLY A 51 1.81 -4.45 -17.51
CA GLY A 51 1.88 -4.29 -18.95
C GLY A 51 1.19 -3.02 -19.42
N SER A 52 1.50 -1.89 -18.80
CA SER A 52 1.09 -0.56 -19.28
C SER A 52 1.61 -0.32 -20.70
N ARG A 53 0.83 0.43 -21.49
CA ARG A 53 1.15 0.80 -22.89
C ARG A 53 1.40 2.29 -23.07
N ASP A 54 1.30 3.05 -21.99
CA ASP A 54 1.58 4.47 -21.91
C ASP A 54 2.91 4.72 -21.17
N ASP A 55 3.19 5.98 -20.86
CA ASP A 55 4.43 6.40 -20.22
C ASP A 55 4.50 6.10 -18.71
N SER A 56 3.56 5.33 -18.15
CA SER A 56 3.46 5.07 -16.70
C SER A 56 4.77 4.58 -16.08
N VAL A 57 5.44 3.65 -16.76
CA VAL A 57 6.67 3.01 -16.28
C VAL A 57 7.81 4.03 -16.22
N GLU A 58 7.96 4.84 -17.27
CA GLU A 58 9.05 5.82 -17.36
C GLU A 58 8.82 6.97 -16.37
N LEU A 59 7.58 7.42 -16.22
CA LEU A 59 7.20 8.42 -15.23
C LEU A 59 7.41 7.92 -13.79
N ALA A 60 7.10 6.66 -13.50
CA ALA A 60 7.36 6.06 -12.19
C ALA A 60 8.87 6.02 -11.86
N LYS A 61 9.70 5.56 -12.81
CA LYS A 61 11.16 5.53 -12.64
C LYS A 61 11.74 6.93 -12.47
N ALA A 62 11.28 7.89 -13.27
CA ALA A 62 11.73 9.28 -13.21
C ALA A 62 11.39 9.92 -11.84
N ALA A 63 10.25 9.56 -11.25
CA ALA A 63 9.87 9.96 -9.91
C ALA A 63 10.62 9.19 -8.78
N GLY A 64 11.55 8.29 -9.14
CA GLY A 64 12.40 7.56 -8.20
C GLY A 64 11.80 6.25 -7.68
N ALA A 65 10.74 5.72 -8.30
CA ALA A 65 10.24 4.40 -7.94
C ALA A 65 11.09 3.29 -8.58
N ARG A 66 11.24 2.18 -7.85
CA ARG A 66 11.67 0.91 -8.43
C ARG A 66 10.47 0.30 -9.17
N VAL A 67 10.67 -0.16 -10.41
CA VAL A 67 9.60 -0.79 -11.19
C VAL A 67 9.86 -2.28 -11.36
N VAL A 68 8.83 -3.09 -11.13
CA VAL A 68 8.80 -4.52 -11.46
C VAL A 68 7.65 -4.80 -12.40
N HIS A 69 7.81 -5.75 -13.30
CA HIS A 69 6.78 -6.10 -14.28
C HIS A 69 6.13 -7.43 -13.89
N ALA A 70 4.80 -7.44 -13.79
CA ALA A 70 4.03 -8.65 -13.61
C ALA A 70 4.09 -9.50 -14.89
N THR A 71 4.48 -10.76 -14.74
CA THR A 71 4.57 -11.71 -15.87
C THR A 71 3.20 -12.04 -16.45
N GLU A 72 2.19 -12.10 -15.59
CA GLU A 72 0.81 -12.37 -15.95
C GLU A 72 -0.07 -11.14 -15.74
N LYS A 73 -1.03 -10.96 -16.64
CA LYS A 73 -1.98 -9.86 -16.54
C LYS A 73 -2.97 -10.06 -15.39
N GLY A 74 -3.49 -8.96 -14.89
CA GLY A 74 -4.55 -8.91 -13.89
C GLY A 74 -4.10 -8.32 -12.56
N TYR A 75 -4.97 -7.53 -11.93
CA TYR A 75 -4.64 -6.74 -10.74
C TYR A 75 -4.04 -7.57 -9.59
N GLY A 76 -4.58 -8.77 -9.36
CA GLY A 76 -4.06 -9.70 -8.36
C GLY A 76 -2.61 -10.13 -8.65
N ASN A 77 -2.27 -10.33 -9.91
CA ASN A 77 -0.90 -10.67 -10.31
C ASN A 77 0.05 -9.49 -10.11
N ALA A 78 -0.34 -8.26 -10.46
CA ALA A 78 0.45 -7.08 -10.13
C ALA A 78 0.65 -6.92 -8.61
N CYS A 79 -0.40 -7.14 -7.80
CA CYS A 79 -0.26 -7.13 -6.34
C CYS A 79 0.74 -8.18 -5.86
N ARG A 80 0.63 -9.42 -6.35
CA ARG A 80 1.53 -10.53 -5.97
C ARG A 80 2.97 -10.27 -6.37
N THR A 81 3.21 -9.80 -7.59
CA THR A 81 4.56 -9.48 -8.07
C THR A 81 5.20 -8.36 -7.25
N GLY A 82 4.45 -7.28 -7.00
CA GLY A 82 4.95 -6.18 -6.17
C GLY A 82 5.25 -6.64 -4.75
N LEU A 83 4.35 -7.42 -4.15
CA LEU A 83 4.51 -7.94 -2.81
C LEU A 83 5.71 -8.88 -2.67
N ALA A 84 5.93 -9.76 -3.65
CA ALA A 84 7.06 -10.69 -3.65
C ALA A 84 8.41 -9.98 -3.88
N ALA A 85 8.40 -8.83 -4.54
CA ALA A 85 9.61 -8.05 -4.82
C ALA A 85 9.95 -7.04 -3.72
N ALA A 86 9.02 -6.74 -2.81
CA ALA A 86 9.24 -5.82 -1.70
C ALA A 86 10.26 -6.36 -0.69
N THR A 87 11.10 -5.48 -0.15
CA THR A 87 12.24 -5.83 0.72
C THR A 87 12.17 -5.20 2.11
N GLY A 88 11.16 -4.37 2.36
CA GLY A 88 10.90 -3.69 3.61
C GLY A 88 10.29 -4.61 4.67
N THR A 89 10.52 -4.27 5.93
CA THR A 89 9.94 -5.01 7.07
C THR A 89 8.41 -4.92 7.10
N TYR A 90 7.88 -3.74 6.82
CA TYR A 90 6.46 -3.46 6.66
C TYR A 90 6.17 -3.15 5.20
N ILE A 91 5.16 -3.80 4.63
CA ILE A 91 4.78 -3.61 3.24
C ILE A 91 3.40 -2.96 3.21
N PHE A 92 3.27 -1.82 2.54
CA PHE A 92 2.00 -1.15 2.31
C PHE A 92 1.65 -1.18 0.86
N LYS A 93 0.51 -1.78 0.53
CA LYS A 93 -0.08 -1.67 -0.79
C LYS A 93 -0.93 -0.40 -0.87
N LEU A 94 -0.65 0.42 -1.87
CA LEU A 94 -1.34 1.65 -2.22
C LEU A 94 -1.85 1.56 -3.67
N ASP A 95 -2.96 2.20 -3.98
CA ASP A 95 -3.40 2.34 -5.37
C ASP A 95 -2.71 3.54 -6.04
N ALA A 96 -2.40 3.40 -7.32
CA ALA A 96 -1.69 4.42 -8.11
C ALA A 96 -2.57 5.60 -8.56
N ASP A 97 -3.84 5.65 -8.17
CA ASP A 97 -4.81 6.68 -8.55
C ASP A 97 -4.75 7.95 -7.67
N GLY A 98 -4.01 7.90 -6.56
CA GLY A 98 -3.84 9.00 -5.61
C GLY A 98 -4.98 9.17 -4.61
N THR A 99 -5.90 8.22 -4.52
CA THR A 99 -7.06 8.26 -3.62
C THR A 99 -6.66 8.29 -2.14
N TYR A 100 -5.50 7.75 -1.78
CA TYR A 100 -5.04 7.67 -0.40
C TYR A 100 -3.96 8.71 -0.09
N ASP A 101 -3.87 9.09 1.18
CA ASP A 101 -2.79 9.91 1.69
C ASP A 101 -1.70 9.03 2.29
N PRO A 102 -0.50 8.96 1.69
CA PRO A 102 0.62 8.20 2.27
C PRO A 102 0.98 8.65 3.68
N ARG A 103 0.61 9.86 4.12
CA ARG A 103 0.83 10.29 5.52
C ARG A 103 0.10 9.42 6.55
N ASP A 104 -0.96 8.72 6.15
CA ASP A 104 -1.68 7.78 7.01
C ASP A 104 -0.82 6.57 7.42
N ILE A 105 0.33 6.32 6.75
CA ILE A 105 1.31 5.29 7.12
C ILE A 105 1.71 5.39 8.60
N ALA A 106 1.81 6.60 9.16
CA ALA A 106 2.16 6.83 10.56
C ALA A 106 1.24 6.09 11.54
N LEU A 107 -0.07 6.15 11.28
CA LEU A 107 -1.09 5.49 12.10
C LEU A 107 -0.91 3.98 12.08
N PHE A 108 -0.50 3.42 10.95
CA PHE A 108 -0.29 1.99 10.82
C PHE A 108 1.00 1.54 11.51
N LEU A 109 2.09 2.31 11.39
CA LEU A 109 3.35 2.04 12.09
C LEU A 109 3.15 2.01 13.61
N GLU A 110 2.33 2.91 14.17
CA GLU A 110 1.96 2.89 15.59
C GLU A 110 1.29 1.56 15.97
N ARG A 111 0.34 1.07 15.17
CA ARG A 111 -0.35 -0.21 15.41
C ARG A 111 0.58 -1.41 15.30
N PHE A 112 1.54 -1.39 14.37
CA PHE A 112 2.57 -2.42 14.30
C PHE A 112 3.48 -2.39 15.55
N GLY A 113 3.82 -1.20 16.04
CA GLY A 113 4.50 -0.99 17.32
C GLY A 113 3.76 -1.62 18.49
N ALA A 114 2.43 -1.51 18.51
CA ALA A 114 1.55 -2.15 19.50
C ALA A 114 1.44 -3.68 19.37
N GLY A 115 2.05 -4.29 18.33
CA GLY A 115 2.09 -5.75 18.16
C GLY A 115 1.04 -6.33 17.21
N CYS A 116 0.34 -5.50 16.45
CA CYS A 116 -0.45 -6.01 15.33
C CYS A 116 0.46 -6.60 14.25
N ASP A 117 0.06 -7.71 13.63
CA ASP A 117 0.79 -8.29 12.48
C ASP A 117 0.16 -7.89 11.15
N TYR A 118 -1.13 -7.54 11.18
CA TYR A 118 -1.92 -7.14 10.04
C TYR A 118 -2.89 -6.03 10.45
N VAL A 119 -2.98 -4.99 9.63
CA VAL A 119 -3.90 -3.88 9.83
C VAL A 119 -4.62 -3.63 8.51
N ILE A 120 -5.85 -3.13 8.55
CA ILE A 120 -6.59 -2.70 7.35
C ILE A 120 -7.13 -1.30 7.59
N GLY A 121 -6.98 -0.43 6.60
CA GLY A 121 -7.59 0.89 6.57
C GLY A 121 -9.06 0.74 6.24
N SER A 122 -9.96 1.29 7.08
CA SER A 122 -11.40 1.22 6.84
C SER A 122 -11.96 2.62 6.61
N ARG A 123 -12.51 2.84 5.41
CA ARG A 123 -13.31 4.05 5.11
C ARG A 123 -14.66 4.11 5.83
N LEU A 124 -15.06 3.02 6.49
CA LEU A 124 -16.40 2.85 7.07
C LEU A 124 -16.45 3.19 8.57
N ARG A 125 -15.29 3.34 9.22
CA ARG A 125 -15.17 3.73 10.64
C ARG A 125 -14.66 5.17 10.83
N GLY A 126 -14.45 5.93 9.75
CA GLY A 126 -14.02 7.33 9.77
C GLY A 126 -15.12 8.31 9.33
N ASN A 127 -14.75 9.57 9.12
CA ASN A 127 -15.63 10.59 8.57
C ASN A 127 -15.80 10.38 7.06
N ILE A 128 -16.97 9.90 6.63
CA ILE A 128 -17.30 9.74 5.21
C ILE A 128 -17.51 11.16 4.64
N GLN A 129 -16.62 11.60 3.74
CA GLN A 129 -16.79 12.89 3.07
C GLN A 129 -18.11 12.93 2.28
N PRO A 130 -18.81 14.08 2.22
CA PRO A 130 -20.05 14.21 1.48
C PRO A 130 -19.87 13.78 0.01
N GLY A 131 -20.67 12.81 -0.45
CA GLY A 131 -20.61 12.29 -1.82
C GLY A 131 -19.68 11.09 -2.05
N ALA A 132 -18.88 10.67 -1.07
CA ALA A 132 -17.91 9.58 -1.24
C ALA A 132 -18.54 8.18 -1.36
N MET A 133 -19.83 7.99 -1.04
CA MET A 133 -20.47 6.67 -1.09
C MET A 133 -21.99 6.77 -1.32
N PRO A 134 -22.54 6.07 -2.35
CA PRO A 134 -23.99 5.90 -2.52
C PRO A 134 -24.62 5.19 -1.32
N TRP A 135 -25.88 5.51 -1.01
CA TRP A 135 -26.61 4.96 0.15
C TRP A 135 -26.60 3.42 0.21
N SER A 136 -26.67 2.74 -0.94
CA SER A 136 -26.62 1.28 -1.03
C SER A 136 -25.32 0.68 -0.50
N HIS A 137 -24.17 1.29 -0.81
CA HIS A 137 -22.85 0.82 -0.36
C HIS A 137 -22.63 1.03 1.14
N ARG A 138 -23.28 2.06 1.72
CA ARG A 138 -23.16 2.40 3.13
C ARG A 138 -23.86 1.41 4.06
N TYR A 139 -25.01 0.88 3.65
CA TYR A 139 -25.90 0.10 4.54
C TYR A 139 -26.07 -1.38 4.17
N VAL A 140 -25.83 -1.76 2.92
CA VAL A 140 -26.03 -3.16 2.44
C VAL A 140 -24.70 -3.93 2.35
N GLY A 141 -23.60 -3.29 1.93
CA GLY A 141 -22.30 -3.97 1.76
C GLY A 141 -21.56 -4.29 3.06
N THR A 142 -21.62 -3.39 4.05
CA THR A 142 -20.74 -3.41 5.24
C THR A 142 -21.10 -4.44 6.31
N ARG A 143 -22.27 -5.08 6.23
CA ARG A 143 -22.84 -5.84 7.37
C ARG A 143 -22.33 -7.30 7.49
N ARG A 144 -21.53 -7.82 6.54
CA ARG A 144 -21.11 -9.23 6.53
C ARG A 144 -19.64 -9.54 6.88
N SER A 145 -18.78 -8.54 7.11
CA SER A 145 -17.33 -8.80 7.27
C SER A 145 -16.74 -8.52 8.66
N ALA A 146 -17.55 -8.11 9.64
CA ALA A 146 -17.06 -7.84 10.99
C ALA A 146 -17.26 -9.06 11.91
N SER A 147 -16.39 -10.06 11.83
CA SER A 147 -16.23 -11.08 12.87
C SER A 147 -14.91 -10.82 13.64
N PRO A 148 -14.86 -10.98 14.98
CA PRO A 148 -13.76 -10.45 15.81
C PRO A 148 -12.56 -11.41 15.97
N HIS A 149 -12.36 -12.38 15.07
CA HIS A 149 -11.36 -13.42 15.27
C HIS A 149 -10.08 -13.20 14.46
N ARG A 150 -8.99 -12.96 15.22
CA ARG A 150 -7.57 -13.26 14.92
C ARG A 150 -7.26 -13.67 13.48
N CYS A 151 -6.79 -12.73 12.67
CA CYS A 151 -6.00 -13.07 11.48
C CYS A 151 -4.55 -13.28 11.91
N PHE A 152 -4.18 -14.54 12.17
CA PHE A 152 -2.81 -15.01 12.08
C PHE A 152 -2.56 -15.45 10.64
N VAL A 153 -1.60 -14.85 9.95
CA VAL A 153 -0.89 -15.46 8.82
C VAL A 153 0.58 -15.10 8.95
N ALA A 154 1.41 -16.12 9.16
CA ALA A 154 2.86 -16.03 9.13
C ALA A 154 3.37 -16.32 7.71
N ALA A 155 4.02 -15.33 7.12
CA ALA A 155 5.14 -15.47 6.19
C ALA A 155 5.91 -14.14 6.26
N ALA A 156 7.25 -14.19 6.22
CA ALA A 156 8.12 -13.05 6.45
C ALA A 156 7.69 -11.83 5.61
N SER A 157 7.68 -10.65 6.24
CA SER A 157 7.13 -9.34 5.81
C SER A 157 5.66 -9.11 6.23
N ARG A 158 5.42 -8.08 7.05
CA ARG A 158 4.06 -7.71 7.51
C ARG A 158 3.35 -6.94 6.40
N ILE A 159 2.35 -7.55 5.79
CA ILE A 159 1.70 -7.07 4.56
C ILE A 159 0.48 -6.24 4.92
N PHE A 160 0.31 -5.06 4.34
CA PHE A 160 -0.84 -4.18 4.54
C PHE A 160 -1.52 -3.90 3.20
N ALA A 161 -2.84 -4.04 3.14
CA ALA A 161 -3.64 -3.57 2.01
C ALA A 161 -4.42 -2.33 2.46
N VAL A 162 -4.06 -1.14 1.94
CA VAL A 162 -5.01 -0.02 1.97
C VAL A 162 -6.01 -0.34 0.86
N ALA A 163 -7.28 -0.58 1.24
CA ALA A 163 -8.38 -0.90 0.35
C ALA A 163 -9.48 0.16 0.42
#